data_AF-A0A434LQK2-F1
#
_entry.id   AF-A0A434LQK2-F1
#
_cell.length_a   1.000
_cell.length_b   1.000
_cell.length_c   1.000
_cell.angle_alpha   90.00
_cell.angle_beta   90.00
_cell.angle_gamma   90.00
#
_symmetry.space_group_name_H-M   'P 1'
#
loop_
_entity.id
_entity.type
_entity.pdbx_description
1 polymer ?
#
loop_
_entity_poly.entity_id
_entity_poly.type
_entity_poly.pdbx_seq_one_letter_code
_entity_poly.pdbx_strand_id
1 'polypeptide(L)'
;MNQVTEHLPDAKFRCFSDVDVQGVEVVPLRYGWPGWWAKMELFRPELPDDWLFFDLDTSIVGSLADMAAVEGPVIMRECWWPGGFQSSIMAIPQSIKAAVWEAFTAAPDDHMQRFASDQEFLESCREVNWRLWEDICPGQLCSYKLDVQRLGRVPAGVRAVVFHGKPRPWEVGW
;
A
#
# COMPACT_ATOMS: atom_id res chain seq x y z
N MET A 1 5.48 -3.90 -14.39
CA MET A 1 5.03 -2.70 -15.16
C MET A 1 3.72 -2.96 -15.90
N ASN A 2 3.59 -4.09 -16.62
CA ASN A 2 2.40 -4.37 -17.44
C ASN A 2 1.05 -4.26 -16.71
N GLN A 3 0.94 -4.74 -15.46
CA GLN A 3 -0.35 -4.75 -14.75
C GLN A 3 -0.93 -3.34 -14.50
N VAL A 4 -0.11 -2.39 -14.07
CA VAL A 4 -0.57 -1.00 -13.82
C VAL A 4 -0.92 -0.33 -15.14
N THR A 5 -0.05 -0.43 -16.15
CA THR A 5 -0.30 0.18 -17.46
C THR A 5 -1.55 -0.38 -18.14
N GLU A 6 -1.85 -1.66 -17.94
CA GLU A 6 -3.07 -2.28 -18.46
C GLU A 6 -4.34 -1.76 -17.77
N HIS A 7 -4.27 -1.51 -16.46
CA HIS A 7 -5.44 -1.18 -15.64
C HIS A 7 -5.57 0.30 -15.27
N LEU A 8 -4.56 1.10 -15.59
CA LEU A 8 -4.49 2.55 -15.41
C LEU A 8 -3.42 3.17 -16.33
N PRO A 9 -3.65 3.19 -17.67
CA PRO A 9 -2.61 3.49 -18.67
C PRO A 9 -2.00 4.89 -18.57
N ASP A 10 -2.76 5.87 -18.09
CA ASP A 10 -2.31 7.26 -17.99
C ASP A 10 -1.62 7.58 -16.65
N ALA A 11 -1.49 6.61 -15.75
CA ALA A 11 -0.84 6.83 -14.46
C ALA A 11 0.68 6.91 -14.59
N LYS A 12 1.26 7.85 -13.85
CA LYS A 12 2.70 7.87 -13.58
C LYS A 12 3.03 6.76 -12.59
N PHE A 13 3.71 5.72 -13.05
CA PHE A 13 4.14 4.61 -12.21
C PHE A 13 5.55 4.85 -11.67
N ARG A 14 5.71 4.80 -10.35
CA ARG A 14 6.98 5.00 -9.65
C ARG A 14 7.25 3.90 -8.65
N CYS A 15 8.53 3.57 -8.47
CA CYS A 15 8.97 2.63 -7.45
C CYS A 15 9.88 3.33 -6.44
N PHE A 16 9.58 3.19 -5.15
CA PHE A 16 10.49 3.61 -4.09
C PHE A 16 11.52 2.50 -3.90
N SER A 17 12.79 2.79 -4.19
CA SER A 17 13.84 1.77 -4.19
C SER A 17 15.21 2.34 -3.84
N ASP A 18 16.05 1.48 -3.29
CA ASP A 18 17.49 1.68 -3.07
C ASP A 18 18.34 1.19 -4.24
N VAL A 19 17.73 0.57 -5.25
CA VAL A 19 18.37 0.10 -6.48
C VAL A 19 17.68 0.66 -7.71
N ASP A 20 18.40 0.67 -8.84
CA ASP A 20 17.78 0.96 -10.12
C ASP A 20 16.87 -0.19 -10.55
N VAL A 21 15.67 0.16 -11.04
CA VAL A 21 14.67 -0.80 -11.53
C VAL A 21 14.45 -0.51 -13.00
N GLN A 22 14.99 -1.38 -13.85
CA GLN A 22 14.98 -1.17 -15.30
C GLN A 22 13.55 -0.92 -15.83
N GLY A 23 13.40 0.21 -16.54
CA GLY A 23 12.14 0.61 -17.15
C GLY A 23 11.13 1.26 -16.19
N VAL A 24 11.49 1.51 -14.93
CA VAL A 24 10.60 2.13 -13.93
C VAL A 24 11.21 3.44 -13.44
N GLU A 25 10.39 4.49 -13.27
CA GLU A 25 10.82 5.72 -12.62
C GLU A 25 11.05 5.44 -11.12
N VAL A 26 12.31 5.50 -10.69
CA VAL A 26 12.68 5.23 -9.29
C VAL A 26 12.69 6.52 -8.48
N VAL A 27 12.03 6.48 -7.33
CA VAL A 27 12.16 7.47 -6.26
C VAL A 27 13.13 6.90 -5.22
N PRO A 28 14.33 7.47 -5.03
CA PRO A 28 15.34 6.86 -4.16
C PRO A 28 14.91 6.87 -2.69
N LEU A 29 15.14 5.74 -2.01
CA LEU A 29 15.13 5.64 -0.55
C LEU A 29 16.34 6.39 0.02
N ARG A 30 16.15 7.11 1.13
CA ARG A 30 17.17 7.99 1.75
C ARG A 30 17.64 7.50 3.11
N TYR A 31 16.84 6.72 3.82
CA TYR A 31 17.09 6.44 5.25
C TYR A 31 17.51 5.00 5.54
N GLY A 32 17.36 4.09 4.58
CA GLY A 32 17.78 2.68 4.75
C GLY A 32 17.03 1.95 5.86
N TRP A 33 15.81 2.38 6.19
CA TRP A 33 14.98 1.70 7.20
C TRP A 33 14.65 0.28 6.76
N PRO A 34 14.76 -0.71 7.66
CA PRO A 34 14.72 -2.11 7.28
C PRO A 34 13.32 -2.59 6.90
N GLY A 35 13.25 -3.42 5.85
CA GLY A 35 12.04 -4.13 5.48
C GLY A 35 10.86 -3.19 5.19
N TRP A 36 9.72 -3.44 5.83
CA TRP A 36 8.50 -2.66 5.63
C TRP A 36 8.61 -1.21 6.11
N TRP A 37 9.57 -0.89 6.99
CA TRP A 37 9.76 0.48 7.49
C TRP A 37 10.19 1.47 6.40
N ALA A 38 10.77 0.97 5.30
CA ALA A 38 11.04 1.79 4.12
C ALA A 38 9.77 2.49 3.57
N LYS A 39 8.57 1.95 3.82
CA LYS A 39 7.30 2.57 3.43
C LYS A 39 7.06 3.93 4.07
N MET A 40 7.71 4.24 5.19
CA MET A 40 7.59 5.57 5.79
C MET A 40 8.10 6.68 4.85
N GLU A 41 8.98 6.36 3.91
CA GLU A 41 9.44 7.31 2.89
C GLU A 41 8.36 7.75 1.89
N LEU A 42 7.23 7.03 1.81
CA LEU A 42 6.06 7.46 1.03
C LEU A 42 5.48 8.79 1.55
N PHE A 43 5.65 9.05 2.85
CA PHE A 43 5.10 10.21 3.54
C PHE A 43 6.05 11.42 3.55
N ARG A 44 7.20 11.37 2.86
CA ARG A 44 8.11 12.52 2.74
C ARG A 44 7.36 13.77 2.22
N PRO A 45 7.29 14.86 2.99
CA PRO A 45 6.42 16.00 2.68
C PRO A 45 6.85 16.79 1.45
N GLU A 46 8.13 16.73 1.08
CA GLU A 46 8.66 17.40 -0.11
C GLU A 46 8.28 16.71 -1.43
N LEU A 47 7.72 15.50 -1.39
CA LEU A 47 7.25 14.79 -2.58
C LEU A 47 5.87 15.30 -3.00
N PRO A 48 5.74 16.07 -4.09
CA PRO A 48 4.53 16.87 -4.36
C PRO A 48 3.29 16.05 -4.74
N ASP A 49 3.48 14.83 -5.25
CA ASP A 49 2.38 14.02 -5.81
C ASP A 49 1.63 13.22 -4.75
N ASP A 50 0.32 13.07 -4.90
CA ASP A 50 -0.46 12.10 -4.13
C ASP A 50 -0.15 10.67 -4.59
N TRP A 51 -0.24 9.69 -3.68
CA TRP A 51 0.06 8.29 -4.00
C TRP A 51 -1.18 7.41 -3.94
N LEU A 52 -1.35 6.58 -4.97
CA LEU A 52 -2.05 5.30 -4.84
C LEU A 52 -0.98 4.21 -4.74
N PHE A 53 -0.72 3.77 -3.52
CA PHE A 53 0.36 2.85 -3.18
C PHE A 53 -0.14 1.40 -3.16
N PHE A 54 0.72 0.48 -3.61
CA PHE A 54 0.56 -0.97 -3.52
C PHE A 54 1.87 -1.61 -3.03
N ASP A 55 1.80 -2.53 -2.09
CA ASP A 55 2.94 -3.37 -1.70
C ASP A 55 3.38 -4.25 -2.88
N LEU A 56 4.67 -4.62 -2.92
CA LEU A 56 5.28 -5.39 -4.02
C LEU A 56 4.72 -6.81 -4.18
N ASP A 57 4.01 -7.31 -3.18
CA ASP A 57 3.31 -8.60 -3.18
C ASP A 57 1.81 -8.44 -3.47
N THR A 58 1.39 -7.34 -4.06
CA THR A 58 0.02 -7.14 -4.55
C THR A 58 -0.04 -7.32 -6.06
N SER A 59 -1.03 -8.07 -6.56
CA SER A 59 -1.29 -8.20 -7.99
C SER A 59 -2.53 -7.40 -8.39
N ILE A 60 -2.39 -6.65 -9.47
CA ILE A 60 -3.47 -5.89 -10.08
C ILE A 60 -4.09 -6.74 -11.19
N VAL A 61 -5.40 -6.96 -11.09
CA VAL A 61 -6.18 -7.88 -11.94
C VAL A 61 -7.41 -7.23 -12.56
N GLY A 62 -7.60 -5.93 -12.34
CA GLY A 62 -8.69 -5.16 -12.91
C GLY A 62 -8.44 -3.66 -12.83
N SER A 63 -9.30 -2.89 -13.50
CA SER A 63 -9.23 -1.43 -13.55
C SER A 63 -9.07 -0.80 -12.18
N LEU A 64 -8.12 0.14 -12.06
CA LEU A 64 -7.85 0.91 -10.85
C LEU A 64 -8.56 2.27 -10.85
N ALA A 65 -9.37 2.58 -11.86
CA ALA A 65 -9.95 3.91 -12.04
C ALA A 65 -10.71 4.42 -10.81
N ASP A 66 -11.50 3.56 -10.16
CA ASP A 66 -12.27 3.93 -8.97
C ASP A 66 -11.34 4.29 -7.78
N MET A 67 -10.26 3.52 -7.61
CA MET A 67 -9.28 3.75 -6.55
C MET A 67 -8.43 5.00 -6.83
N ALA A 68 -8.08 5.25 -8.08
CA ALA A 68 -7.31 6.41 -8.51
C ALA A 68 -8.11 7.73 -8.41
N ALA A 69 -9.45 7.65 -8.42
CA ALA A 69 -10.33 8.81 -8.29
C ALA A 69 -10.64 9.20 -6.84
N VAL A 70 -10.09 8.48 -5.85
CA VAL A 70 -10.42 8.74 -4.45
C VAL A 70 -9.74 10.01 -3.93
N GLU A 71 -10.48 10.81 -3.16
CA GLU A 71 -9.94 12.01 -2.50
C GLU A 71 -9.71 11.75 -1.02
N GLY A 72 -8.56 12.13 -0.48
CA GLY A 72 -8.27 12.00 0.95
C GLY A 72 -7.67 10.63 1.33
N PRO A 73 -7.26 10.46 2.60
CA PRO A 73 -6.51 9.29 3.03
C PRO A 73 -7.39 8.04 3.11
N VAL A 74 -6.89 6.94 2.55
CA VAL A 74 -7.57 5.63 2.54
C VAL A 74 -6.55 4.53 2.78
N ILE A 75 -6.92 3.54 3.59
CA ILE A 75 -6.09 2.37 3.90
C ILE A 75 -6.94 1.10 3.82
N MET A 76 -6.31 -0.04 3.59
CA MET A 76 -7.02 -1.33 3.51
C MET A 76 -7.30 -1.85 4.92
N ARG A 77 -8.45 -2.50 5.12
CA ARG A 77 -8.76 -3.19 6.37
C ARG A 77 -7.89 -4.44 6.53
N GLU A 78 -7.53 -4.76 7.76
CA GLU A 78 -6.90 -6.04 8.08
C GLU A 78 -7.81 -7.20 7.67
N CYS A 79 -7.24 -8.19 6.99
CA CYS A 79 -7.93 -9.36 6.45
C CYS A 79 -8.30 -10.38 7.53
N TRP A 80 -7.53 -10.45 8.61
CA TRP A 80 -7.74 -11.44 9.68
C TRP A 80 -8.70 -10.98 10.77
N TRP A 81 -8.75 -9.68 11.07
CA TRP A 81 -9.71 -9.11 12.02
C TRP A 81 -10.18 -7.71 11.58
N PRO A 82 -11.48 -7.39 11.73
CA PRO A 82 -12.08 -6.23 11.10
C PRO A 82 -11.71 -4.86 11.70
N GLY A 83 -10.93 -4.84 12.78
CA GLY A 83 -10.57 -3.62 13.53
C GLY A 83 -9.19 -3.04 13.25
N GLY A 84 -8.33 -3.76 12.51
CA GLY A 84 -6.99 -3.30 12.15
C GLY A 84 -6.92 -2.70 10.74
N PHE A 85 -5.81 -2.03 10.46
CA PHE A 85 -5.39 -1.59 9.14
C PHE A 85 -4.33 -2.54 8.59
N GLN A 86 -4.26 -2.66 7.28
CA GLN A 86 -3.07 -3.12 6.59
C GLN A 86 -2.63 -2.06 5.57
N SER A 87 -1.32 -1.83 5.49
CA SER A 87 -0.73 -0.80 4.65
C SER A 87 -0.41 -1.28 3.22
N SER A 88 -0.86 -2.47 2.83
CA SER A 88 -0.62 -3.05 1.50
C SER A 88 -1.18 -2.21 0.37
N ILE A 89 -2.26 -1.47 0.61
CA ILE A 89 -2.90 -0.59 -0.38
C ILE A 89 -3.33 0.69 0.32
N MET A 90 -2.83 1.84 -0.13
CA MET A 90 -3.11 3.14 0.48
C MET A 90 -3.34 4.23 -0.56
N ALA A 91 -4.29 5.14 -0.29
CA ALA A 91 -4.32 6.46 -0.88
C ALA A 91 -3.67 7.44 0.09
N ILE A 92 -2.56 8.05 -0.31
CA ILE A 92 -1.74 8.95 0.51
C ILE A 92 -1.76 10.34 -0.13
N PRO A 93 -2.73 11.19 0.24
CA PRO A 93 -2.75 12.57 -0.22
C PRO A 93 -1.67 13.39 0.48
N GLN A 94 -1.25 14.48 -0.16
CA GLN A 94 -0.28 15.42 0.40
C GLN A 94 -0.68 15.96 1.78
N SER A 95 -1.98 16.12 2.02
CA SER A 95 -2.52 16.67 3.27
C SER A 95 -2.14 15.89 4.54
N ILE A 96 -1.75 14.62 4.43
CA ILE A 96 -1.37 13.79 5.59
C ILE A 96 0.13 13.51 5.70
N LYS A 97 0.89 13.81 4.65
CA LYS A 97 2.30 13.41 4.54
C LYS A 97 3.14 14.00 5.67
N ALA A 98 3.06 15.31 5.87
CA ALA A 98 3.80 16.00 6.92
C ALA A 98 3.50 15.43 8.31
N ALA A 99 2.23 15.24 8.66
CA ALA A 99 1.83 14.72 9.97
C ALA A 99 2.40 13.32 10.24
N VAL A 100 2.27 12.38 9.29
CA VAL A 100 2.82 11.02 9.45
C VAL A 100 4.35 11.04 9.48
N TRP A 101 4.96 11.82 8.59
CA TRP A 101 6.42 11.92 8.48
C TRP A 101 7.06 12.49 9.73
N GLU A 102 6.54 13.61 10.22
CA GLU A 102 7.03 14.27 11.44
C GLU A 102 6.83 13.37 12.66
N ALA A 103 5.67 12.70 12.77
CA ALA A 103 5.42 11.73 13.83
C ALA A 103 6.45 10.59 13.81
N PHE A 104 6.72 9.99 12.64
CA PHE A 104 7.65 8.87 12.54
C PHE A 104 9.10 9.31 12.77
N THR A 105 9.51 10.42 12.16
CA THR A 105 10.91 10.86 12.17
C THR A 105 11.31 11.57 13.47
N ALA A 106 10.35 11.88 14.36
CA ALA A 106 10.65 12.34 15.71
C ALA A 106 11.46 11.32 16.53
N ALA A 107 11.21 10.01 16.33
CA ALA A 107 11.93 8.94 17.02
C ALA A 107 11.86 7.60 16.24
N PRO A 108 12.45 7.51 15.03
CA PRO A 108 12.25 6.35 14.15
C PRO A 108 12.74 5.04 14.79
N ASP A 109 13.88 5.06 15.49
CA ASP A 109 14.42 3.87 16.16
C ASP A 109 13.52 3.38 17.31
N ASP A 110 12.90 4.30 18.06
CA ASP A 110 11.94 3.95 19.12
C ASP A 110 10.68 3.33 18.50
N HIS A 111 10.14 3.94 17.44
CA HIS A 111 8.96 3.42 16.77
C HIS A 111 9.21 2.04 16.15
N MET A 112 10.35 1.83 15.50
CA MET A 112 10.73 0.53 14.94
C MET A 112 10.98 -0.55 16.00
N GLN A 113 11.29 -0.17 17.24
CA GLN A 113 11.40 -1.11 18.38
C GLN A 113 10.05 -1.37 19.05
N ARG A 114 9.21 -0.35 19.17
CA ARG A 114 7.94 -0.38 19.91
C ARG A 114 6.81 -1.02 19.13
N PHE A 115 6.68 -0.69 17.85
CA PHE A 115 5.64 -1.20 16.97
C PHE A 115 6.14 -2.43 16.22
N ALA A 116 5.29 -3.44 16.06
CA ALA A 116 5.64 -4.66 15.34
C ALA A 116 5.71 -4.45 13.82
N SER A 117 5.07 -3.40 13.30
CA SER A 117 4.92 -3.15 11.87
C SER A 117 4.63 -1.68 11.54
N ASP A 118 4.81 -1.32 10.27
CA ASP A 118 4.42 0.00 9.75
C ASP A 118 2.92 0.25 9.84
N GLN A 119 2.07 -0.78 9.64
CA GLN A 119 0.62 -0.66 9.81
C GLN A 119 0.24 -0.31 11.26
N GLU A 120 0.87 -0.91 12.26
CA GLU A 120 0.60 -0.61 13.67
C GLU A 120 1.01 0.83 14.03
N PHE A 121 2.12 1.30 13.48
CA PHE A 121 2.52 2.70 13.60
C PHE A 121 1.49 3.63 12.95
N LEU A 122 1.05 3.34 11.72
CA LEU A 122 0.05 4.15 11.01
C LEU A 122 -1.30 4.17 11.73
N GLU A 123 -1.73 3.06 12.33
CA GLU A 123 -2.90 3.00 13.22
C GLU A 123 -2.76 3.96 14.40
N SER A 124 -1.56 4.09 14.97
CA SER A 124 -1.29 4.96 16.11
C SER A 124 -1.38 6.47 15.77
N CYS A 125 -1.29 6.83 14.49
CA CYS A 125 -1.35 8.21 14.01
C CYS A 125 -2.78 8.78 14.04
N ARG A 126 -3.28 9.15 15.24
CA ARG A 126 -4.67 9.61 15.45
C ARG A 126 -5.06 10.90 14.73
N GLU A 127 -4.08 11.68 14.26
CA GLU A 127 -4.33 12.91 13.48
C GLU A 127 -4.76 12.60 12.04
N VAL A 128 -4.55 11.38 11.56
CA VAL A 128 -4.98 10.95 10.23
C VAL A 128 -6.33 10.26 10.32
N ASN A 129 -7.34 10.86 9.70
CA ASN A 129 -8.66 10.26 9.59
C ASN A 129 -8.71 9.27 8.41
N TRP A 130 -8.12 8.09 8.60
CA TRP A 130 -8.13 7.02 7.62
C TRP A 130 -9.55 6.53 7.33
N ARG A 131 -9.93 6.50 6.05
CA ARG A 131 -11.10 5.73 5.58
C ARG A 131 -10.65 4.37 5.09
N LEU A 132 -11.58 3.45 4.93
CA LEU A 132 -11.28 2.07 4.56
C LEU A 132 -11.67 1.78 3.11
N TRP A 133 -10.77 1.12 2.37
CA TRP A 133 -11.03 0.73 0.99
C TRP A 133 -12.27 -0.16 0.85
N GLU A 134 -12.54 -1.01 1.83
CA GLU A 134 -13.69 -1.90 1.85
C GLU A 134 -15.02 -1.13 1.93
N ASP A 135 -15.00 0.09 2.49
CA ASP A 135 -16.18 0.95 2.58
C ASP A 135 -16.32 1.84 1.33
N ILE A 136 -15.22 2.19 0.67
CA ILE A 136 -15.19 3.05 -0.53
C ILE A 136 -15.38 2.24 -1.82
N CYS A 137 -14.66 1.13 -1.96
CA CYS A 137 -14.63 0.24 -3.13
C CYS A 137 -14.97 -1.20 -2.71
N PRO A 138 -16.19 -1.47 -2.24
CA PRO A 138 -16.56 -2.78 -1.69
C PRO A 138 -16.38 -3.89 -2.71
N GLY A 139 -15.68 -4.97 -2.31
CA GLY A 139 -15.43 -6.14 -3.14
C GLY A 139 -14.33 -5.98 -4.20
N GLN A 140 -13.66 -4.83 -4.27
CA GLN A 140 -12.56 -4.61 -5.22
C GLN A 140 -11.21 -5.14 -4.72
N LEU A 141 -11.06 -5.35 -3.42
CA LEU A 141 -9.84 -5.87 -2.81
C LEU A 141 -10.10 -7.23 -2.19
N CYS A 142 -9.13 -8.15 -2.29
CA CYS A 142 -9.23 -9.41 -1.57
C CYS A 142 -7.86 -9.99 -1.18
N SER A 143 -7.90 -10.94 -0.24
CA SER A 143 -6.75 -11.71 0.22
C SER A 143 -6.57 -12.95 -0.65
N TYR A 144 -5.35 -13.17 -1.15
CA TYR A 144 -5.06 -14.40 -1.89
C TYR A 144 -5.38 -15.65 -1.04
N LYS A 145 -4.96 -15.68 0.23
CA LYS A 145 -5.12 -16.88 1.09
C LYS A 145 -6.54 -17.12 1.55
N LEU A 146 -7.25 -16.05 1.90
CA LEU A 146 -8.57 -16.16 2.51
C LEU A 146 -9.70 -16.25 1.49
N ASP A 147 -9.49 -15.62 0.33
CA ASP A 147 -10.51 -15.52 -0.70
C ASP A 147 -10.16 -16.38 -1.91
N VAL A 148 -9.02 -16.11 -2.57
CA VAL A 148 -8.69 -16.75 -3.84
C VAL A 148 -8.42 -18.25 -3.66
N GLN A 149 -7.58 -18.63 -2.69
CA GLN A 149 -7.30 -20.05 -2.42
C GLN A 149 -8.55 -20.80 -1.95
N ARG A 150 -9.37 -20.17 -1.10
CA ARG A 150 -10.61 -20.76 -0.59
C ARG A 150 -11.64 -20.99 -1.69
N LEU A 151 -11.75 -20.06 -2.65
CA LEU A 151 -12.71 -20.12 -3.75
C LEU A 151 -12.18 -20.85 -4.99
N GLY A 152 -10.86 -21.09 -5.07
CA GLY A 152 -10.19 -21.66 -6.24
C GLY A 152 -10.16 -20.74 -7.46
N ARG A 153 -10.53 -19.46 -7.30
CA ARG A 153 -10.57 -18.44 -8.35
C ARG A 153 -10.60 -17.04 -7.75
N VAL A 154 -10.24 -16.04 -8.55
CA VAL A 154 -10.45 -14.63 -8.20
C VAL A 154 -11.96 -14.33 -8.15
N PRO A 155 -12.48 -13.77 -7.04
CA PRO A 155 -13.88 -13.34 -6.98
C PRO A 155 -14.20 -12.30 -8.07
N ALA A 156 -15.45 -12.29 -8.55
CA ALA A 156 -15.87 -11.30 -9.53
C ALA A 156 -15.78 -9.88 -8.95
N GLY A 157 -15.29 -8.92 -9.73
CA GLY A 157 -15.20 -7.51 -9.34
C GLY A 157 -13.89 -7.11 -8.65
N VAL A 158 -13.05 -8.07 -8.24
CA VAL A 158 -11.73 -7.78 -7.65
C VAL A 158 -10.84 -7.06 -8.66
N ARG A 159 -10.12 -6.05 -8.17
CA ARG A 159 -9.16 -5.22 -8.90
C ARG A 159 -7.74 -5.43 -8.40
N ALA A 160 -7.56 -5.71 -7.12
CA ALA A 160 -6.26 -6.05 -6.54
C ALA A 160 -6.35 -7.21 -5.55
N VAL A 161 -5.37 -8.11 -5.64
CA VAL A 161 -5.21 -9.29 -4.79
C VAL A 161 -3.94 -9.14 -3.96
N VAL A 162 -4.06 -9.12 -2.64
CA VAL A 162 -2.93 -8.96 -1.72
C VAL A 162 -2.38 -10.32 -1.28
N PHE A 163 -1.07 -10.51 -1.42
CA PHE A 163 -0.35 -11.72 -0.97
C PHE A 163 0.40 -11.45 0.35
N HIS A 164 -0.34 -11.10 1.39
CA HIS A 164 0.24 -10.84 2.72
C HIS A 164 1.04 -12.05 3.23
N GLY A 165 2.29 -11.84 3.64
CA GLY A 165 3.19 -12.91 4.07
C GLY A 165 3.48 -13.94 2.96
N LYS A 166 3.40 -15.24 3.28
CA LYS A 166 3.66 -16.35 2.33
C LYS A 166 2.38 -17.07 1.91
N PRO A 167 2.20 -17.44 0.63
CA PRO A 167 3.17 -17.31 -0.46
C PRO A 167 3.20 -15.90 -1.08
N ARG A 168 4.30 -15.56 -1.76
CA ARG A 168 4.41 -14.43 -2.70
C ARG A 168 3.84 -14.82 -4.07
N PRO A 169 3.42 -13.87 -4.93
CA PRO A 169 2.82 -14.18 -6.22
C PRO A 169 3.66 -15.14 -7.08
N TRP A 170 4.97 -14.87 -7.19
CA TRP A 170 5.90 -15.68 -7.98
C TRP A 170 6.18 -17.08 -7.42
N GLU A 171 5.86 -17.34 -6.14
CA GLU A 171 6.03 -18.68 -5.54
C GLU A 171 4.93 -19.65 -5.96
N VAL A 172 3.80 -19.13 -6.47
CA VAL A 172 2.64 -19.92 -6.90
C VAL A 172 2.36 -19.79 -8.40
N GLY A 173 3.28 -19.19 -9.15
CA GLY A 173 3.12 -18.99 -10.59
C GLY A 173 1.93 -18.10 -10.95
N TRP A 174 1.64 -17.11 -10.11
CA TRP A 174 0.64 -16.09 -10.38
C TRP A 174 1.01 -15.24 -11.60
#